data_AF-A0A6L5FD64-F1
#
_entry.id   AF-A0A6L5FD64-F1
#
_cell.length_a   1.000
_cell.length_b   1.000
_cell.length_c   1.000
_cell.angle_alpha   90.00
_cell.angle_beta   90.00
_cell.angle_gamma   90.00
#
_symmetry.space_group_name_H-M   'P 1'
#
loop_
_entity.id
_entity.type
_entity.pdbx_description
1 polymer ?
#
loop_
_entity_poly.entity_id
_entity_poly.type
_entity_poly.pdbx_seq_one_letter_code
_entity_poly.pdbx_strand_id
1 'polypeptide(L)'
;MRKAFQAAATLLVVLGISQTSSAAPRAMQPCQEQALGNLERLSPRGYTIYKAMTDKKQFLTWLTCDDIQLGLATSVHESVHALTEERDAFPLINGGEVRRPHQVSKFFAPKEVVRNFDSNDSYVQTYLRPGGASSANDFLYMLDELNAYSHDLHSAVRLVSLRRRDREIDHRDGLTALMAFVVSYVDTAQKKRLAAWQGLQSPEPRRALQILWTQAETALESSCGIPTFGRKDRDYIAFMRNPKNNAALTELIGRAPNFSIDCLSPTVTGSTKPR
;
A
#
# COMPACT_ATOMS: atom_id res chain seq x y z
N MET A 1 3.42 -10.08 -52.97
CA MET A 1 3.66 -9.07 -54.01
C MET A 1 4.88 -8.25 -53.62
N ARG A 2 5.91 -8.30 -54.47
CA ARG A 2 7.07 -7.41 -54.44
C ARG A 2 6.64 -6.01 -54.88
N LYS A 3 7.24 -4.96 -54.31
CA LYS A 3 7.97 -3.92 -55.06
C LYS A 3 8.67 -2.96 -54.10
N ALA A 4 9.96 -2.78 -54.38
CA ALA A 4 10.85 -1.76 -53.87
C ALA A 4 10.72 -0.48 -54.71
N PHE A 5 11.16 0.67 -54.19
CA PHE A 5 11.92 1.67 -54.96
C PHE A 5 12.81 2.52 -54.03
N GLN A 6 14.03 2.77 -54.52
CA GLN A 6 15.11 3.63 -54.03
C GLN A 6 14.67 5.12 -54.03
N ALA A 7 15.35 6.15 -53.50
CA ALA A 7 16.78 6.39 -53.33
C ALA A 7 17.04 7.60 -52.38
N ALA A 8 18.23 7.57 -51.77
CA ALA A 8 19.18 8.63 -51.40
C ALA A 8 18.73 10.09 -51.14
N ALA A 9 19.16 10.63 -49.98
CA ALA A 9 19.90 11.89 -49.90
C ALA A 9 20.73 11.95 -48.61
N THR A 10 22.03 12.04 -48.77
CA THR A 10 23.04 12.27 -47.74
C THR A 10 22.98 13.73 -47.29
N LEU A 11 22.82 13.99 -45.99
CA LEU A 11 23.15 15.28 -45.39
C LEU A 11 24.05 15.04 -44.18
N LEU A 12 25.34 15.33 -44.35
CA LEU A 12 26.32 15.42 -43.29
C LEU A 12 26.05 16.71 -42.50
N VAL A 13 25.46 16.57 -41.31
CA VAL A 13 25.47 17.63 -40.31
C VAL A 13 26.58 17.29 -39.32
N VAL A 14 27.67 18.06 -39.39
CA VAL A 14 28.67 18.12 -38.33
C VAL A 14 28.04 18.88 -37.16
N LEU A 15 27.34 18.15 -36.28
CA LEU A 15 26.97 18.66 -34.97
C LEU A 15 28.20 18.53 -34.08
N GLY A 16 28.75 19.69 -33.70
CA GLY A 16 29.77 19.77 -32.66
C GLY A 16 29.28 19.00 -31.44
N ILE A 17 30.02 17.98 -31.05
CA ILE A 17 29.85 17.30 -29.77
C ILE A 17 30.34 18.29 -28.72
N SER A 18 29.49 19.24 -28.35
CA SER A 18 29.55 19.82 -27.02
C SER A 18 29.39 18.64 -26.09
N GLN A 19 30.50 18.21 -25.48
CA GLN A 19 30.47 17.38 -24.29
C GLN A 19 29.75 18.19 -23.22
N THR A 20 28.42 18.15 -23.22
CA THR A 20 27.66 18.35 -22.02
C THR A 20 28.10 17.23 -21.11
N SER A 21 29.06 17.56 -20.24
CA SER A 21 29.39 16.74 -19.09
C SER A 21 28.09 16.63 -18.30
N SER A 22 27.33 15.56 -18.54
CA SER A 22 26.21 15.17 -17.72
C SER A 22 26.77 14.87 -16.33
N ALA A 23 26.83 15.89 -15.49
CA ALA A 23 27.14 15.73 -14.08
C ALA A 23 25.91 15.14 -13.38
N ALA A 24 25.72 13.82 -13.47
CA ALA A 24 24.93 13.02 -12.55
C ALA A 24 25.43 11.56 -12.67
N PRO A 25 25.99 10.94 -11.60
CA PRO A 25 25.16 10.35 -10.52
C PRO A 25 25.80 10.35 -9.11
N ARG A 26 26.83 11.18 -8.83
CA ARG A 26 27.59 11.07 -7.57
C ARG A 26 26.82 11.43 -6.29
N ALA A 27 25.73 12.17 -6.38
CA ALA A 27 24.93 12.60 -5.21
C ALA A 27 23.79 11.62 -4.83
N MET A 28 23.37 10.72 -5.73
CA MET A 28 22.32 9.75 -5.43
C MET A 28 22.81 8.58 -4.55
N GLN A 29 24.04 8.11 -4.77
CA GLN A 29 24.60 7.01 -3.97
C GLN A 29 24.73 7.34 -2.47
N PRO A 30 25.24 8.52 -2.06
CA PRO A 30 25.28 8.90 -0.64
C PRO A 30 23.90 8.94 0.02
N CYS A 31 22.88 9.41 -0.69
CA CYS A 31 21.51 9.45 -0.19
C CYS A 31 20.93 8.04 0.00
N GLN A 32 21.10 7.14 -0.98
CA GLN A 32 20.58 5.79 -0.90
C GLN A 32 21.20 5.00 0.25
N GLU A 33 22.52 5.12 0.44
CA GLU A 33 23.22 4.49 1.57
C GLU A 33 22.71 5.04 2.91
N GLN A 34 22.57 6.36 3.04
CA GLN A 34 22.04 6.98 4.26
C GLN A 34 20.59 6.56 4.53
N ALA A 35 19.75 6.51 3.50
CA ALA A 35 18.36 6.10 3.60
C ALA A 35 18.24 4.63 4.04
N LEU A 36 19.06 3.73 3.49
CA LEU A 36 19.11 2.34 3.91
C LEU A 36 19.61 2.18 5.35
N GLY A 37 20.65 2.92 5.75
CA GLY A 37 21.11 2.94 7.14
C GLY A 37 20.05 3.48 8.12
N ASN A 38 19.28 4.48 7.69
CA ASN A 38 18.12 4.96 8.44
C ASN A 38 17.00 3.91 8.53
N LEU A 39 16.70 3.21 7.43
CA LEU A 39 15.72 2.13 7.43
C LEU A 39 16.13 1.02 8.39
N GLU A 40 17.38 0.57 8.33
CA GLU A 40 17.93 -0.46 9.22
C GLU A 40 17.81 -0.06 10.69
N ARG A 41 18.18 1.18 11.01
CA ARG A 41 18.20 1.68 12.40
C ARG A 41 16.81 1.98 12.96
N LEU A 42 15.94 2.62 12.17
CA LEU A 42 14.65 3.14 12.64
C LEU A 42 13.51 2.16 12.41
N SER A 43 13.50 1.44 11.29
CA SER A 43 12.50 0.43 10.94
C SER A 43 13.16 -0.92 10.58
N PRO A 44 13.75 -1.65 11.56
CA PRO A 44 14.41 -2.94 11.30
C PRO A 44 13.50 -3.96 10.60
N ARG A 45 12.19 -3.90 10.82
CA ARG A 45 11.20 -4.74 10.12
C ARG A 45 11.04 -4.36 8.65
N GLY A 46 10.94 -3.07 8.34
CA GLY A 46 10.99 -2.59 6.95
C GLY A 46 12.31 -2.93 6.26
N TYR A 47 13.44 -2.83 6.97
CA TYR A 47 14.74 -3.25 6.44
C TYR A 47 14.83 -4.76 6.19
N THR A 48 14.08 -5.57 6.93
CA THR A 48 14.01 -7.01 6.68
C THR A 48 13.34 -7.32 5.34
N ILE A 49 12.36 -6.52 4.91
CA ILE A 49 11.78 -6.59 3.56
C ILE A 49 12.86 -6.28 2.51
N TYR A 50 13.61 -5.18 2.67
CA TYR A 50 14.73 -4.87 1.79
C TYR A 50 15.73 -6.03 1.72
N LYS A 51 16.13 -6.62 2.86
CA LYS A 51 17.07 -7.76 2.90
C LYS A 51 16.50 -9.02 2.24
N ALA A 52 15.20 -9.24 2.33
CA ALA A 52 14.51 -10.38 1.75
C ALA A 52 14.42 -10.35 0.22
N MET A 53 14.46 -9.17 -0.40
CA MET A 53 14.39 -8.99 -1.86
C MET A 53 15.56 -9.66 -2.59
N THR A 54 15.30 -10.37 -3.69
CA THR A 54 16.37 -10.90 -4.54
C THR A 54 17.04 -9.76 -5.34
N ASP A 55 16.22 -8.97 -6.05
CA ASP A 55 16.69 -7.80 -6.79
C ASP A 55 16.54 -6.51 -5.97
N LYS A 56 17.65 -6.06 -5.37
CA LYS A 56 17.68 -4.80 -4.60
C LYS A 56 17.37 -3.57 -5.45
N LYS A 57 17.52 -3.63 -6.77
CA LYS A 57 17.25 -2.48 -7.65
C LYS A 57 15.77 -2.11 -7.64
N GLN A 58 14.87 -3.10 -7.52
CA GLN A 58 13.44 -2.84 -7.44
C GLN A 58 13.10 -1.95 -6.24
N PHE A 59 13.67 -2.25 -5.06
CA PHE A 59 13.53 -1.41 -3.88
C PHE A 59 14.06 0.01 -4.15
N LEU A 60 15.27 0.12 -4.72
CA LEU A 60 15.93 1.40 -4.93
C LEU A 60 15.25 2.30 -5.99
N THR A 61 14.45 1.74 -6.90
CA THR A 61 13.68 2.49 -7.90
C THR A 61 12.63 3.40 -7.26
N TRP A 62 12.04 2.97 -6.14
CA TRP A 62 10.99 3.71 -5.43
C TRP A 62 11.54 4.68 -4.38
N LEU A 63 12.83 4.56 -4.07
CA LEU A 63 13.49 5.42 -3.11
C LEU A 63 13.84 6.77 -3.74
N THR A 64 13.12 7.81 -3.32
CA THR A 64 13.43 9.20 -3.68
C THR A 64 14.21 9.90 -2.58
N CYS A 65 15.13 10.79 -2.98
CA CYS A 65 15.94 11.56 -2.05
C CYS A 65 15.28 12.87 -1.58
N ASP A 66 14.20 13.28 -2.25
CA ASP A 66 13.48 14.50 -1.90
C ASP A 66 12.57 14.32 -0.69
N ASP A 67 12.08 13.11 -0.47
CA ASP A 67 11.32 12.71 0.72
C ASP A 67 11.69 11.29 1.12
N ILE A 68 12.72 11.18 1.97
CA ILE A 68 13.28 9.89 2.38
C ILE A 68 12.24 9.04 3.13
N GLN A 69 11.37 9.66 3.93
CA GLN A 69 10.37 8.94 4.71
C GLN A 69 9.33 8.30 3.80
N LEU A 70 8.77 9.08 2.87
CA LEU A 70 7.85 8.57 1.86
C LEU A 70 8.53 7.55 0.96
N GLY A 71 9.69 7.87 0.40
CA GLY A 71 10.44 6.99 -0.50
C GLY A 71 10.76 5.64 0.13
N LEU A 72 11.19 5.59 1.39
CA LEU A 72 11.44 4.34 2.10
C LEU A 72 10.16 3.53 2.37
N ALA A 73 9.08 4.18 2.80
CA ALA A 73 7.80 3.50 3.04
C ALA A 73 7.24 2.90 1.74
N THR A 74 7.22 3.67 0.65
CA THR A 74 6.84 3.18 -0.69
C THR A 74 7.75 2.08 -1.18
N SER A 75 9.06 2.18 -0.97
CA SER A 75 9.99 1.10 -1.36
C SER A 75 9.71 -0.20 -0.61
N VAL A 76 9.32 -0.12 0.66
CA VAL A 76 8.88 -1.29 1.44
C VAL A 76 7.57 -1.85 0.86
N HIS A 77 6.58 -0.99 0.60
CA HIS A 77 5.29 -1.35 0.00
C HIS A 77 5.46 -2.18 -1.28
N GLU A 78 6.19 -1.63 -2.26
CA GLU A 78 6.38 -2.24 -3.57
C GLU A 78 7.23 -3.53 -3.48
N SER A 79 8.17 -3.58 -2.53
CA SER A 79 8.93 -4.80 -2.27
C SER A 79 8.08 -5.90 -1.62
N VAL A 80 7.05 -5.55 -0.86
CA VAL A 80 6.11 -6.55 -0.33
C VAL A 80 5.36 -7.23 -1.47
N HIS A 81 4.92 -6.50 -2.50
CA HIS A 81 4.30 -7.11 -3.68
C HIS A 81 5.22 -8.11 -4.38
N ALA A 82 6.47 -7.71 -4.62
CA ALA A 82 7.47 -8.58 -5.25
C ALA A 82 7.70 -9.85 -4.42
N LEU A 83 7.85 -9.73 -3.09
CA LEU A 83 8.01 -10.89 -2.22
C LEU A 83 6.76 -11.76 -2.15
N THR A 84 5.56 -11.16 -2.17
CA THR A 84 4.29 -11.90 -2.21
C THR A 84 4.22 -12.78 -3.46
N GLU A 85 4.64 -12.24 -4.61
CA GLU A 85 4.68 -12.96 -5.88
C GLU A 85 5.76 -14.06 -5.89
N GLU A 86 7.00 -13.72 -5.50
CA GLU A 86 8.13 -14.65 -5.50
C GLU A 86 7.91 -15.86 -4.59
N ARG A 87 7.26 -15.67 -3.44
CA ARG A 87 7.09 -16.70 -2.39
C ARG A 87 5.74 -17.36 -2.38
N ASP A 88 4.79 -16.83 -3.14
CA ASP A 88 3.38 -17.23 -3.08
C ASP A 88 2.77 -17.15 -1.66
N ALA A 89 3.24 -16.18 -0.87
CA ALA A 89 2.85 -15.99 0.52
C ALA A 89 2.97 -14.52 0.92
N PHE A 90 2.05 -14.02 1.75
CA PHE A 90 2.10 -12.67 2.29
C PHE A 90 3.14 -12.58 3.41
N PRO A 91 4.23 -11.80 3.26
CA PRO A 91 5.20 -11.61 4.34
C PRO A 91 4.57 -10.79 5.47
N LEU A 92 4.87 -11.15 6.72
CA LEU A 92 4.33 -10.48 7.92
C LEU A 92 5.33 -9.51 8.55
N ILE A 93 4.85 -8.39 9.11
CA ILE A 93 5.66 -7.33 9.73
C ILE A 93 6.54 -7.88 10.85
N ASN A 94 6.01 -8.80 11.66
CA ASN A 94 6.74 -9.40 12.79
C ASN A 94 7.63 -10.60 12.38
N GLY A 95 7.71 -10.89 11.09
CA GLY A 95 8.40 -12.06 10.54
C GLY A 95 7.46 -13.23 10.28
N GLY A 96 7.93 -14.18 9.48
CA GLY A 96 7.11 -15.25 8.93
C GLY A 96 6.25 -14.79 7.75
N GLU A 97 5.38 -15.67 7.29
CA GLU A 97 4.51 -15.46 6.14
C GLU A 97 3.21 -16.25 6.30
N VAL A 98 2.17 -15.84 5.58
CA VAL A 98 0.92 -16.59 5.45
C VAL A 98 0.65 -16.88 3.99
N ARG A 99 0.40 -18.15 3.66
CA ARG A 99 0.16 -18.61 2.29
C ARG A 99 -0.99 -17.84 1.64
N ARG A 100 -0.84 -17.54 0.35
CA ARG A 100 -1.88 -16.90 -0.46
C ARG A 100 -3.07 -17.84 -0.67
N PRO A 101 -4.30 -17.45 -0.27
CA PRO A 101 -5.49 -18.28 -0.47
C PRO A 101 -6.01 -18.13 -1.91
N HIS A 102 -5.37 -18.76 -2.90
CA HIS A 102 -5.69 -18.62 -4.34
C HIS A 102 -7.15 -18.86 -4.74
N GLN A 103 -7.90 -19.63 -3.95
CA GLN A 103 -9.33 -19.82 -4.14
C GLN A 103 -10.10 -18.50 -4.17
N VAL A 104 -9.62 -17.44 -3.48
CA VAL A 104 -10.31 -16.16 -3.44
C VAL A 104 -10.24 -15.39 -4.77
N SER A 105 -9.30 -15.73 -5.65
CA SER A 105 -9.23 -15.15 -7.01
C SER A 105 -10.38 -15.59 -7.91
N LYS A 106 -11.12 -16.64 -7.52
CA LYS A 106 -12.31 -17.11 -8.24
C LYS A 106 -13.60 -16.47 -7.75
N PHE A 107 -13.52 -15.63 -6.71
CA PHE A 107 -14.70 -14.96 -6.18
C PHE A 107 -15.10 -13.78 -7.07
N PHE A 108 -16.18 -13.10 -6.69
CA PHE A 108 -16.65 -11.93 -7.43
C PHE A 108 -15.63 -10.78 -7.34
N ALA A 109 -15.66 -9.86 -8.31
CA ALA A 109 -14.63 -8.83 -8.44
C ALA A 109 -14.83 -7.71 -7.40
N PRO A 110 -13.76 -7.20 -6.75
CA PRO A 110 -13.91 -6.12 -5.77
C PRO A 110 -14.55 -4.84 -6.30
N LYS A 111 -14.39 -4.51 -7.58
CA LYS A 111 -15.10 -3.37 -8.22
C LYS A 111 -16.62 -3.39 -8.05
N GLU A 112 -17.22 -4.53 -7.74
CA GLU A 112 -18.67 -4.62 -7.47
C GLU A 112 -19.10 -3.84 -6.22
N VAL A 113 -18.18 -3.57 -5.29
CA VAL A 113 -18.48 -2.79 -4.07
C VAL A 113 -18.22 -1.28 -4.21
N VAL A 114 -17.80 -0.82 -5.40
CA VAL A 114 -17.46 0.59 -5.67
C VAL A 114 -18.57 1.57 -5.31
N ARG A 115 -19.84 1.16 -5.42
CA ARG A 115 -21.01 2.01 -5.15
C ARG A 115 -21.18 2.39 -3.67
N ASN A 116 -20.43 1.75 -2.77
CA ASN A 116 -20.48 2.03 -1.34
C ASN A 116 -19.53 3.18 -0.95
N PHE A 117 -18.78 3.75 -1.89
CA PHE A 117 -17.76 4.76 -1.64
C PHE A 117 -17.92 5.98 -2.57
N ASP A 118 -17.30 7.09 -2.19
CA ASP A 118 -17.28 8.31 -3.00
C ASP A 118 -16.59 8.05 -4.35
N SER A 119 -17.32 8.34 -5.42
CA SER A 119 -16.84 8.23 -6.80
C SER A 119 -15.68 9.14 -7.15
N ASN A 120 -15.39 10.18 -6.36
CA ASN A 120 -14.27 11.10 -6.57
C ASN A 120 -13.06 10.75 -5.70
N ASP A 121 -13.14 9.70 -4.89
CA ASP A 121 -12.01 9.28 -4.07
C ASP A 121 -10.91 8.62 -4.90
N SER A 122 -9.65 9.04 -4.68
CA SER A 122 -8.50 8.54 -5.43
C SER A 122 -8.25 7.06 -5.19
N TYR A 123 -8.43 6.56 -3.95
CA TYR A 123 -8.28 5.13 -3.66
C TYR A 123 -9.38 4.31 -4.34
N VAL A 124 -10.59 4.86 -4.43
CA VAL A 124 -11.68 4.23 -5.19
C VAL A 124 -11.36 4.19 -6.68
N GLN A 125 -10.83 5.28 -7.26
CA GLN A 125 -10.40 5.28 -8.66
C GLN A 125 -9.31 4.24 -8.92
N THR A 126 -8.30 4.18 -8.04
CA THR A 126 -7.16 3.28 -8.21
C THR A 126 -7.54 1.83 -7.98
N TYR A 127 -8.24 1.49 -6.89
CA TYR A 127 -8.33 0.10 -6.43
C TYR A 127 -9.68 -0.58 -6.67
N LEU A 128 -10.72 0.17 -7.06
CA LEU A 128 -12.07 -0.37 -7.28
C LEU A 128 -12.68 -0.06 -8.65
N ARG A 129 -12.08 0.80 -9.49
CA ARG A 129 -12.66 1.13 -10.79
C ARG A 129 -12.04 0.36 -11.96
N PRO A 130 -12.80 0.18 -13.06
CA PRO A 130 -12.25 -0.35 -14.29
C PRO A 130 -11.07 0.50 -14.80
N GLY A 131 -10.00 -0.16 -15.23
CA GLY A 131 -8.76 0.51 -15.64
C GLY A 131 -7.81 0.87 -14.50
N GLY A 132 -8.20 0.60 -13.24
CA GLY A 132 -7.34 0.71 -12.07
C GLY A 132 -6.46 -0.52 -11.84
N ALA A 133 -5.99 -0.68 -10.61
CA ALA A 133 -5.14 -1.77 -10.14
C ALA A 133 -5.81 -3.15 -10.27
N SER A 134 -4.98 -4.20 -10.30
CA SER A 134 -5.44 -5.59 -10.37
C SER A 134 -6.40 -5.97 -9.24
N SER A 135 -6.27 -5.32 -8.08
CA SER A 135 -7.19 -5.46 -6.94
C SER A 135 -8.66 -5.16 -7.29
N ALA A 136 -8.94 -4.35 -8.32
CA ALA A 136 -10.31 -4.06 -8.73
C ALA A 136 -11.02 -5.30 -9.31
N ASN A 137 -10.25 -6.26 -9.83
CA ASN A 137 -10.79 -7.45 -10.51
C ASN A 137 -10.61 -8.74 -9.71
N ASP A 138 -9.67 -8.79 -8.78
CA ASP A 138 -9.31 -10.01 -8.07
C ASP A 138 -9.04 -9.71 -6.58
N PHE A 139 -9.78 -10.41 -5.72
CA PHE A 139 -9.73 -10.21 -4.27
C PHE A 139 -8.38 -10.64 -3.67
N LEU A 140 -7.63 -11.55 -4.29
CA LEU A 140 -6.31 -11.92 -3.80
C LEU A 140 -5.34 -10.74 -3.89
N TYR A 141 -5.41 -9.95 -4.97
CA TYR A 141 -4.63 -8.71 -5.08
C TYR A 141 -5.13 -7.64 -4.11
N MET A 142 -6.43 -7.58 -3.79
CA MET A 142 -6.91 -6.70 -2.71
C MET A 142 -6.28 -7.06 -1.35
N LEU A 143 -6.08 -8.35 -1.06
CA LEU A 143 -5.38 -8.80 0.15
C LEU A 143 -3.88 -8.47 0.12
N ASP A 144 -3.27 -8.50 -1.07
CA ASP A 144 -1.88 -8.10 -1.27
C ASP A 144 -1.70 -6.60 -0.99
N GLU A 145 -2.57 -5.74 -1.54
CA GLU A 145 -2.61 -4.30 -1.24
C GLU A 145 -2.80 -4.03 0.25
N LEU A 146 -3.73 -4.73 0.91
CA LEU A 146 -3.93 -4.63 2.35
C LEU A 146 -2.63 -4.95 3.12
N ASN A 147 -1.90 -5.99 2.71
CA ASN A 147 -0.64 -6.35 3.32
C ASN A 147 0.44 -5.28 3.06
N ALA A 148 0.60 -4.84 1.81
CA ALA A 148 1.58 -3.85 1.41
C ALA A 148 1.38 -2.50 2.12
N TYR A 149 0.14 -1.99 2.19
CA TYR A 149 -0.17 -0.78 2.97
C TYR A 149 0.02 -0.95 4.48
N SER A 150 -0.12 -2.17 5.01
CA SER A 150 0.19 -2.42 6.43
C SER A 150 1.68 -2.24 6.69
N HIS A 151 2.54 -2.75 5.81
CA HIS A 151 3.99 -2.60 5.90
C HIS A 151 4.45 -1.16 5.62
N ASP A 152 3.80 -0.49 4.66
CA ASP A 152 4.01 0.93 4.37
C ASP A 152 3.77 1.77 5.62
N LEU A 153 2.55 1.73 6.18
CA LEU A 153 2.19 2.58 7.32
C LEU A 153 3.05 2.23 8.54
N HIS A 154 3.29 0.95 8.81
CA HIS A 154 4.18 0.54 9.89
C HIS A 154 5.59 1.13 9.72
N SER A 155 6.15 1.09 8.51
CA SER A 155 7.47 1.68 8.23
C SER A 155 7.43 3.20 8.35
N ALA A 156 6.40 3.86 7.82
CA ALA A 156 6.20 5.30 7.88
C ALA A 156 6.15 5.82 9.33
N VAL A 157 5.45 5.11 10.23
CA VAL A 157 5.38 5.40 11.67
C VAL A 157 6.76 5.35 12.31
N ARG A 158 7.54 4.31 12.01
CA ARG A 158 8.91 4.15 12.55
C ARG A 158 9.89 5.19 12.00
N LEU A 159 9.65 5.66 10.79
CA LEU A 159 10.45 6.67 10.09
C LEU A 159 9.97 8.10 10.33
N VAL A 160 9.01 8.34 11.23
CA VAL A 160 8.39 9.66 11.45
C VAL A 160 9.41 10.78 11.75
N SER A 161 10.56 10.45 12.34
CA SER A 161 11.64 11.42 12.60
C SER A 161 12.29 11.99 11.33
N LEU A 162 12.17 11.30 10.20
CA LEU A 162 12.66 11.73 8.89
C LEU A 162 11.60 12.49 8.08
N ARG A 163 10.38 12.61 8.62
CA ARG A 163 9.25 13.17 7.91
C ARG A 163 9.47 14.66 7.61
N ARG A 164 9.18 15.03 6.38
CA ARG A 164 9.04 16.43 5.96
C ARG A 164 7.80 17.08 6.57
N ARG A 165 7.96 18.26 7.16
CA ARG A 165 6.85 18.98 7.82
C ARG A 165 6.10 19.94 6.90
N ASP A 166 6.63 20.19 5.71
CA ASP A 166 6.09 21.08 4.69
C ASP A 166 5.16 20.37 3.70
N ARG A 167 4.87 19.08 3.91
CA ARG A 167 4.01 18.26 3.06
C ARG A 167 3.09 17.38 3.90
N GLU A 168 1.90 17.13 3.37
CA GLU A 168 0.98 16.13 3.89
C GLU A 168 1.20 14.82 3.14
N ILE A 169 1.20 13.70 3.87
CA ILE A 169 1.43 12.37 3.30
C ILE A 169 0.33 11.44 3.81
N ASP A 170 -0.28 10.68 2.92
CA ASP A 170 -1.54 9.96 3.16
C ASP A 170 -1.33 8.47 3.49
N HIS A 171 -0.23 8.12 4.17
CA HIS A 171 0.11 6.73 4.52
C HIS A 171 -1.05 5.99 5.20
N ARG A 172 -1.80 6.68 6.07
CA ARG A 172 -2.96 6.12 6.78
C ARG A 172 -4.20 6.02 5.89
N ASP A 173 -4.40 6.93 4.94
CA ASP A 173 -5.56 6.89 4.04
C ASP A 173 -5.51 5.62 3.19
N GLY A 174 -4.33 5.23 2.71
CA GLY A 174 -4.14 3.99 1.95
C GLY A 174 -4.58 2.77 2.75
N LEU A 175 -3.99 2.55 3.92
CA LEU A 175 -4.36 1.38 4.74
C LEU A 175 -5.84 1.38 5.11
N THR A 176 -6.39 2.52 5.54
CA THR A 176 -7.80 2.60 5.95
C THR A 176 -8.78 2.41 4.79
N ALA A 177 -8.44 2.90 3.59
CA ALA A 177 -9.21 2.64 2.38
C ALA A 177 -9.27 1.14 2.06
N LEU A 178 -8.11 0.46 2.02
CA LEU A 178 -8.04 -0.98 1.74
C LEU A 178 -8.78 -1.81 2.79
N MET A 179 -8.65 -1.47 4.07
CA MET A 179 -9.43 -2.11 5.14
C MET A 179 -10.94 -1.90 4.94
N ALA A 180 -11.39 -0.69 4.58
CA ALA A 180 -12.80 -0.40 4.31
C ALA A 180 -13.31 -1.16 3.07
N PHE A 181 -12.49 -1.31 2.03
CA PHE A 181 -12.83 -2.11 0.84
C PHE A 181 -13.01 -3.58 1.20
N VAL A 182 -12.15 -4.14 2.05
CA VAL A 182 -12.31 -5.52 2.57
C VAL A 182 -13.60 -5.66 3.38
N VAL A 183 -13.92 -4.72 4.28
CA VAL A 183 -15.19 -4.73 5.03
C VAL A 183 -16.38 -4.78 4.08
N SER A 184 -16.39 -3.89 3.08
CA SER A 184 -17.46 -3.77 2.08
C SER A 184 -17.57 -5.01 1.19
N TYR A 185 -16.44 -5.62 0.83
CA TYR A 185 -16.36 -6.87 0.08
C TYR A 185 -16.98 -8.03 0.87
N VAL A 186 -16.55 -8.22 2.13
CA VAL A 186 -17.04 -9.31 2.99
C VAL A 186 -18.54 -9.15 3.28
N ASP A 187 -19.00 -7.93 3.54
CA ASP A 187 -20.43 -7.63 3.71
C ASP A 187 -21.25 -7.96 2.45
N THR A 188 -20.75 -7.57 1.28
CA THR A 188 -21.40 -7.90 0.00
C THR A 188 -21.39 -9.41 -0.26
N ALA A 189 -20.31 -10.09 0.12
CA ALA A 189 -20.20 -11.54 0.01
C ALA A 189 -21.33 -12.22 0.78
N GLN A 190 -21.47 -11.87 2.07
CA GLN A 190 -22.50 -12.42 2.95
C GLN A 190 -23.92 -12.15 2.42
N LYS A 191 -24.19 -10.93 1.94
CA LYS A 191 -25.54 -10.53 1.52
C LYS A 191 -25.95 -11.00 0.13
N LYS A 192 -25.01 -11.11 -0.81
CA LYS A 192 -25.33 -11.23 -2.25
C LYS A 192 -24.54 -12.28 -3.02
N ARG A 193 -23.50 -12.88 -2.41
CA ARG A 193 -22.58 -13.79 -3.10
C ARG A 193 -22.28 -15.00 -2.22
N LEU A 194 -23.30 -15.85 -2.01
CA LEU A 194 -23.25 -16.99 -1.08
C LEU A 194 -22.02 -17.90 -1.28
N ALA A 195 -21.66 -18.21 -2.52
CA ALA A 195 -20.48 -19.06 -2.80
C ALA A 195 -19.16 -18.40 -2.34
N ALA A 196 -19.00 -17.09 -2.55
CA ALA A 196 -17.83 -16.36 -2.08
C ALA A 196 -17.84 -16.26 -0.54
N TRP A 197 -19.00 -16.06 0.08
CA TRP A 197 -19.13 -16.06 1.54
C TRP A 197 -18.70 -17.38 2.18
N GLN A 198 -19.21 -18.50 1.67
CA GLN A 198 -18.79 -19.85 2.12
C GLN A 198 -17.30 -20.09 1.87
N GLY A 199 -16.79 -19.63 0.74
CA GLY A 199 -15.37 -19.69 0.40
C GLY A 199 -14.51 -18.90 1.40
N LEU A 200 -14.91 -17.69 1.77
CA LEU A 200 -14.23 -16.88 2.78
C LEU A 200 -14.21 -17.57 4.15
N GLN A 201 -15.28 -18.26 4.53
CA GLN A 201 -15.37 -19.00 5.80
C GLN A 201 -14.51 -20.28 5.85
N SER A 202 -13.97 -20.72 4.71
CA SER A 202 -13.08 -21.89 4.68
C SER A 202 -11.80 -21.63 5.50
N PRO A 203 -11.14 -22.68 6.04
CA PRO A 203 -10.05 -22.49 7.01
C PRO A 203 -8.90 -21.60 6.53
N GLU A 204 -8.48 -21.74 5.28
CA GLU A 204 -7.34 -21.02 4.73
C GLU A 204 -7.62 -19.53 4.45
N PRO A 205 -8.68 -19.13 3.69
CA PRO A 205 -8.99 -17.71 3.47
C PRO A 205 -9.33 -16.99 4.78
N ARG A 206 -10.08 -17.66 5.68
CA ARG A 206 -10.41 -17.12 6.99
C ARG A 206 -9.16 -16.82 7.82
N ARG A 207 -8.21 -17.76 7.87
CA ARG A 207 -6.94 -17.59 8.59
C ARG A 207 -6.10 -16.46 7.99
N ALA A 208 -5.99 -16.39 6.66
CA ALA A 208 -5.27 -15.32 5.99
C ALA A 208 -5.86 -13.95 6.33
N LEU A 209 -7.19 -13.81 6.22
CA LEU A 209 -7.90 -12.58 6.58
C LEU A 209 -7.71 -12.19 8.05
N GLN A 210 -7.81 -13.14 8.99
CA GLN A 210 -7.58 -12.88 10.41
C GLN A 210 -6.19 -12.32 10.69
N ILE A 211 -5.16 -12.92 10.08
CA ILE A 211 -3.76 -12.52 10.26
C ILE A 211 -3.52 -11.13 9.63
N LEU A 212 -3.89 -10.94 8.37
CA LEU A 212 -3.70 -9.68 7.66
C LEU A 212 -4.48 -8.54 8.32
N TRP A 213 -5.72 -8.80 8.75
CA TRP A 213 -6.55 -7.82 9.44
C TRP A 213 -5.95 -7.38 10.78
N THR A 214 -5.47 -8.34 11.59
CA THR A 214 -4.83 -8.03 12.88
C THR A 214 -3.56 -7.19 12.69
N GLN A 215 -2.79 -7.48 11.64
CA GLN A 215 -1.60 -6.71 11.28
C GLN A 215 -1.97 -5.27 10.85
N ALA A 216 -2.99 -5.13 10.01
CA ALA A 216 -3.49 -3.83 9.56
C ALA A 216 -3.98 -2.97 10.73
N GLU A 217 -4.76 -3.55 11.66
CA GLU A 217 -5.18 -2.85 12.88
C GLU A 217 -4.00 -2.38 13.73
N THR A 218 -2.98 -3.23 13.91
CA THR A 218 -1.78 -2.89 14.69
C THR A 218 -1.01 -1.74 14.04
N ALA A 219 -0.84 -1.76 12.71
CA ALA A 219 -0.19 -0.68 11.98
C ALA A 219 -0.99 0.63 12.08
N LEU A 220 -2.30 0.57 11.89
CA LEU A 220 -3.21 1.70 12.01
C LEU A 220 -3.15 2.33 13.41
N GLU A 221 -3.29 1.51 14.46
CA GLU A 221 -3.25 1.95 15.85
C GLU A 221 -1.95 2.70 16.18
N SER A 222 -0.81 2.15 15.74
CA SER A 222 0.49 2.78 15.96
C SER A 222 0.64 4.16 15.31
N SER A 223 -0.20 4.47 14.32
CA SER A 223 -0.18 5.73 13.60
C SER A 223 -1.07 6.81 14.21
N CYS A 224 -2.07 6.46 15.02
CA CYS A 224 -3.19 7.36 15.39
C CYS A 224 -2.75 8.73 15.93
N GLY A 225 -1.72 8.75 16.78
CA GLY A 225 -1.19 9.96 17.41
C GLY A 225 -0.26 10.81 16.54
N ILE A 226 -0.01 10.42 15.30
CA ILE A 226 0.87 11.15 14.37
C ILE A 226 0.01 12.08 13.50
N PRO A 227 0.14 13.42 13.65
CA PRO A 227 -0.58 14.37 12.80
C PRO A 227 -0.22 14.19 11.33
N THR A 228 -1.13 14.56 10.43
CA THR A 228 -0.89 14.66 8.97
C THR A 228 -0.45 13.37 8.27
N PHE A 229 -0.75 12.20 8.85
CA PHE A 229 -0.59 10.89 8.20
C PHE A 229 -1.86 10.42 7.48
N GLY A 230 -2.97 11.13 7.64
CA GLY A 230 -4.20 10.89 6.91
C GLY A 230 -5.00 12.18 6.75
N ARG A 231 -5.71 12.27 5.63
CA ARG A 231 -6.65 13.35 5.30
C ARG A 231 -8.08 12.84 5.33
N LYS A 232 -8.30 11.65 4.77
CA LYS A 232 -9.62 10.99 4.65
C LYS A 232 -9.76 9.72 5.48
N ASP A 233 -8.70 9.28 6.15
CA ASP A 233 -8.68 8.13 7.05
C ASP A 233 -9.90 8.04 7.98
N ARG A 234 -10.34 9.17 8.53
CA ARG A 234 -11.47 9.23 9.46
C ARG A 234 -12.78 8.77 8.84
N ASP A 235 -13.02 9.05 7.55
CA ASP A 235 -14.25 8.64 6.87
C ASP A 235 -14.27 7.11 6.68
N TYR A 236 -13.13 6.54 6.30
CA TYR A 236 -12.96 5.09 6.21
C TYR A 236 -13.08 4.41 7.57
N ILE A 237 -12.46 4.96 8.62
CA ILE A 237 -12.56 4.42 9.98
C ILE A 237 -14.02 4.50 10.47
N ALA A 238 -14.73 5.60 10.22
CA ALA A 238 -16.14 5.72 10.57
C ALA A 238 -16.99 4.66 9.85
N PHE A 239 -16.74 4.42 8.56
CA PHE A 239 -17.37 3.35 7.80
C PHE A 239 -17.12 1.98 8.43
N MET A 240 -15.87 1.66 8.79
CA MET A 240 -15.48 0.37 9.38
C MET A 240 -15.96 0.18 10.82
N ARG A 241 -16.17 1.26 11.59
CA ARG A 241 -16.68 1.19 12.96
C ARG A 241 -18.19 0.99 13.03
N ASN A 242 -18.92 1.28 11.96
CA ASN A 242 -20.36 1.06 11.94
C ASN A 242 -20.67 -0.45 12.02
N PRO A 243 -21.37 -0.93 13.07
CA PRO A 243 -21.66 -2.35 13.23
C PRO A 243 -22.44 -2.95 12.06
N LYS A 244 -23.22 -2.15 11.34
CA LYS A 244 -23.97 -2.60 10.15
C LYS A 244 -23.08 -2.94 8.97
N ASN A 245 -21.91 -2.31 8.89
CA ASN A 245 -20.95 -2.53 7.80
C ASN A 245 -19.98 -3.67 8.14
N ASN A 246 -19.59 -3.81 9.41
CA ASN A 246 -18.54 -4.74 9.83
C ASN A 246 -19.04 -6.05 10.45
N ALA A 247 -20.35 -6.29 10.53
CA ALA A 247 -20.89 -7.52 11.12
C ALA A 247 -20.38 -8.79 10.42
N ALA A 248 -20.38 -8.82 9.09
CA ALA A 248 -19.87 -9.95 8.30
C ALA A 248 -18.38 -10.20 8.56
N LEU A 249 -17.59 -9.13 8.61
CA LEU A 249 -16.17 -9.23 8.93
C LEU A 249 -15.96 -9.75 10.36
N THR A 250 -16.75 -9.25 11.33
CA THR A 250 -16.70 -9.67 12.74
C THR A 250 -16.94 -11.17 12.89
N GLU A 251 -17.95 -11.70 12.19
CA GLU A 251 -18.22 -13.14 12.14
C GLU A 251 -17.04 -13.91 11.55
N LEU A 252 -16.50 -13.40 10.44
CA LEU A 252 -15.41 -14.04 9.72
C LEU A 252 -14.12 -14.09 10.56
N ILE A 253 -13.71 -12.98 11.17
CA ILE A 253 -12.49 -12.92 11.97
C ILE A 253 -12.69 -13.41 13.41
N GLY A 254 -13.93 -13.58 13.86
CA GLY A 254 -14.27 -14.12 15.19
C GLY A 254 -14.19 -13.10 16.34
N ARG A 255 -14.05 -11.81 16.02
CA ARG A 255 -14.02 -10.69 16.97
C ARG A 255 -14.41 -9.40 16.28
N ALA A 256 -14.85 -8.40 17.05
CA ALA A 256 -15.08 -7.07 16.51
C ALA A 256 -13.74 -6.44 16.06
N PRO A 257 -13.74 -5.62 14.99
CA PRO A 257 -12.60 -4.78 14.65
C PRO A 257 -12.22 -3.86 15.81
N ASN A 258 -10.92 -3.75 16.08
CA ASN A 258 -10.36 -2.88 17.12
C ASN A 258 -9.75 -1.63 16.49
N PHE A 259 -10.32 -0.47 16.82
CA PHE A 259 -9.82 0.83 16.38
C PHE A 259 -9.66 1.74 17.59
N SER A 260 -8.46 2.28 17.79
CA SER A 260 -8.22 3.26 18.85
C SER A 260 -9.05 4.52 18.61
N ILE A 261 -9.65 5.05 19.68
CA ILE A 261 -10.38 6.33 19.63
C ILE A 261 -9.44 7.50 19.29
N ASP A 262 -8.12 7.33 19.51
CA ASP A 262 -7.11 8.33 19.21
C ASP A 262 -7.05 8.63 17.71
N CYS A 263 -7.31 7.64 16.85
CA CYS A 263 -7.35 7.84 15.40
C CYS A 263 -8.48 8.79 14.96
N LEU A 264 -9.48 9.00 15.83
CA LEU A 264 -10.63 9.86 15.56
C LEU A 264 -10.55 11.19 16.32
N SER A 265 -9.54 11.35 17.17
CA SER A 265 -9.37 12.59 17.90
C SER A 265 -9.04 13.74 16.93
N PRO A 266 -9.59 14.95 17.17
CA PRO A 266 -9.23 16.12 16.37
C PRO A 266 -7.72 16.32 16.43
N THR A 267 -7.10 16.61 15.29
CA THR A 267 -5.68 16.96 15.27
C THR A 267 -5.52 18.25 16.06
N VAL A 268 -4.91 18.18 17.25
CA VAL A 268 -4.61 19.39 18.03
C VAL A 268 -3.57 20.19 17.26
N THR A 269 -4.02 21.16 16.48
CA THR A 269 -3.14 22.14 15.84
C THR A 269 -2.51 22.96 16.95
N GLY A 270 -1.26 22.64 17.30
CA GLY A 270 -0.46 23.45 18.20
C GLY A 270 -0.38 24.87 17.64
N SER A 271 -1.15 25.78 18.24
CA SER A 271 -1.03 27.22 18.02
C SER A 271 0.30 27.66 18.60
N THR A 272 1.36 27.57 17.80
CA THR A 272 2.61 28.26 18.08
C THR A 272 2.40 29.71 17.68
N LYS A 273 1.92 30.54 18.61
CA LYS A 273 2.04 32.00 18.48
C LYS A 273 3.54 32.31 18.39
N PRO A 274 4.03 32.99 17.34
CA PRO A 274 5.36 33.56 17.38
C PRO A 274 5.39 34.63 18.48
N ARG A 275 6.40 34.55 19.35
CA ARG A 275 6.83 35.67 20.20
C ARG A 275 7.90 36.45 19.45
#